data_AF-A0A535H3M5-F1
#
_entry.id   AF-A0A535H3M5-F1
#
_cell.length_a   1.000
_cell.length_b   1.000
_cell.length_c   1.000
_cell.angle_alpha   90.00
_cell.angle_beta   90.00
_cell.angle_gamma   90.00
#
_symmetry.space_group_name_H-M   'P 1'
#
loop_
_entity.id
_entity.type
_entity.pdbx_description
1 polymer ?
#
loop_
_entity_poly.entity_id
_entity_poly.type
_entity_poly.pdbx_seq_one_letter_code
_entity_poly.pdbx_strand_id
1 'polypeptide(L)'
;MPPGTTLFSAAHWIGLPIDSTCGGRGTCGKCKVQVLQGGAEITIADRKQLRADELEAGWRLSCQAKVYDDTTVNVPELLRVPKAATMGVNRLVLLDPNVRKVFVELTEPSLEDQRSDIERLRDALTAEGFDMKADLQSLRALPATLRAAEFKVTAVLGGDQLIAVEAGDSRDQSYGIAFDLGTTTVVGTLMNLRTGMAEAVRSTLNGQAPFGADVISRISHGMQGDAAKAELREAVLATMNGILVLGIDATPISMMPFTPAFREPLYLPSREVGLDIHPGGYVQTLPVIGAYVGADIVAGVVATGLAREDKLRVFVDVGTNGEIVLGSVKRVLCTAAPAGPAFEGSQIRCGMRATDGAIEGVTLSDHVELQVIGGDIAPKGICGSGLVDTVAQLRLVGLLDASGKMRSREEVPEHPLSDRLIAIDGVRAFLLAENVYLSQRDVRELQFGKGSIATGIKVLMDVMGVKTTDLDEVLLGGSFGSYLNPESAKIIGLVPPVDVDRILSVGNTAGEGAKMSLLSFRERQIAFELPDKIEYVELSGRSDFNESFVSVLQFPELETLR
;
A
#
# COMPACT_ATOMS: atom_id res chain seq x y z
N MET A 1 22.58 13.69 11.52
CA MET A 1 21.58 13.40 12.56
C MET A 1 21.33 14.69 13.34
N PRO A 2 20.10 15.01 13.79
CA PRO A 2 19.88 16.13 14.72
C PRO A 2 20.63 15.91 16.04
N PRO A 3 21.22 16.95 16.66
CA PRO A 3 21.85 16.83 17.98
C PRO A 3 20.87 16.31 19.05
N GLY A 4 21.33 15.41 19.91
CA GLY A 4 20.51 14.72 20.92
C GLY A 4 19.81 13.45 20.43
N THR A 5 19.98 13.05 19.16
CA THR A 5 19.52 11.75 18.63
C THR A 5 20.25 10.60 19.33
N THR A 6 19.55 9.50 19.64
CA THR A 6 20.21 8.31 20.23
C THR A 6 20.97 7.51 19.18
N LEU A 7 22.05 6.82 19.58
CA LEU A 7 22.77 5.90 18.68
C LEU A 7 21.87 4.77 18.13
N PHE A 8 20.85 4.35 18.88
CA PHE A 8 19.85 3.37 18.42
C PHE A 8 18.99 3.93 17.30
N SER A 9 18.49 5.16 17.47
CA SER A 9 17.77 5.90 16.42
C SER A 9 18.65 6.12 15.19
N ALA A 10 19.89 6.57 15.38
CA ALA A 10 20.83 6.82 14.29
C ALA A 10 21.19 5.54 13.51
N ALA A 11 21.44 4.43 14.20
CA ALA A 11 21.67 3.12 13.58
C ALA A 11 20.42 2.64 12.81
N HIS A 12 19.23 2.82 13.39
CA HIS A 12 17.97 2.48 12.73
C HIS A 12 17.73 3.29 11.44
N TRP A 13 18.08 4.59 11.43
CA TRP A 13 17.95 5.45 10.25
C TRP A 13 18.85 4.98 9.09
N ILE A 14 20.10 4.58 9.39
CA ILE A 14 21.01 3.98 8.38
C ILE A 14 20.70 2.50 8.07
N GLY A 15 19.64 1.93 8.67
CA GLY A 15 19.23 0.54 8.44
C GLY A 15 20.14 -0.51 9.08
N LEU A 16 20.96 -0.14 10.06
CA LEU A 16 21.83 -1.04 10.82
C LEU A 16 21.07 -1.60 12.03
N PRO A 17 20.63 -2.88 12.03
CA PRO A 17 19.90 -3.46 13.15
C PRO A 17 20.79 -3.59 14.40
N ILE A 18 20.19 -3.29 15.55
CA ILE A 18 20.73 -3.51 16.90
C ILE A 18 19.62 -4.18 17.71
N ASP A 19 19.90 -5.30 18.38
CA ASP A 19 18.93 -5.95 19.28
C ASP A 19 18.54 -5.04 20.46
N SER A 20 17.25 -5.00 20.78
CA SER A 20 16.68 -4.14 21.83
C SER A 20 15.29 -4.64 22.26
N THR A 21 15.24 -5.66 23.12
CA THR A 21 13.95 -6.13 23.67
C THR A 21 13.25 -5.05 24.51
N CYS A 22 13.99 -4.10 25.10
CA CYS A 22 13.43 -3.07 25.98
C CYS A 22 12.71 -1.89 25.30
N GLY A 23 12.58 -1.88 23.97
CA GLY A 23 11.99 -0.74 23.25
C GLY A 23 12.74 0.59 23.46
N GLY A 24 14.03 0.51 23.82
CA GLY A 24 14.91 1.66 24.00
C GLY A 24 15.01 2.26 25.41
N ARG A 25 14.30 1.73 26.41
CA ARG A 25 14.31 2.26 27.79
C ARG A 25 15.59 1.95 28.62
N GLY A 26 16.61 1.34 28.02
CA GLY A 26 17.92 1.13 28.66
C GLY A 26 17.96 0.03 29.73
N THR A 27 16.94 -0.83 29.81
CA THR A 27 16.76 -1.81 30.90
C THR A 27 17.22 -3.23 30.57
N CYS A 28 17.31 -3.63 29.29
CA CYS A 28 17.65 -5.02 28.92
C CYS A 28 19.15 -5.30 28.70
N GLY A 29 20.00 -4.28 28.63
CA GLY A 29 21.45 -4.43 28.38
C GLY A 29 21.87 -4.97 27.00
N LYS A 30 20.95 -5.35 26.11
CA LYS A 30 21.24 -6.02 24.81
C LYS A 30 21.77 -5.09 23.72
N CYS A 31 21.34 -3.83 23.72
CA CYS A 31 21.64 -2.85 22.67
C CYS A 31 23.06 -2.22 22.75
N LYS A 32 24.06 -3.02 23.15
CA LYS A 32 25.43 -2.55 23.38
C LYS A 32 26.10 -2.11 22.08
N VAL A 33 26.65 -0.90 22.08
CA VAL A 33 27.52 -0.39 21.01
C VAL A 33 28.79 0.21 21.63
N GLN A 34 29.88 0.21 20.89
CA GLN A 34 31.16 0.72 21.35
C GLN A 34 31.47 2.04 20.66
N VAL A 35 31.64 3.11 21.43
CA VAL A 35 32.08 4.41 20.90
C VAL A 35 33.59 4.35 20.66
N LEU A 36 34.02 4.63 19.42
CA LEU A 36 35.42 4.63 19.00
C LEU A 36 36.02 6.04 18.97
N GLN A 37 35.21 7.03 18.57
CA GLN A 37 35.59 8.44 18.46
C GLN A 37 34.34 9.30 18.64
N GLY A 38 34.48 10.53 19.13
CA GLY A 38 33.35 11.40 19.48
C GLY A 38 32.78 11.11 20.87
N GLY A 39 31.52 11.48 21.10
CA GLY A 39 30.96 11.59 22.45
C GLY A 39 29.55 11.03 22.61
N ALA A 40 29.41 10.08 23.54
CA ALA A 40 28.14 9.77 24.20
C ALA A 40 28.39 9.53 25.69
N GLU A 41 27.70 10.29 26.54
CA GLU A 41 27.88 10.27 28.00
C GLU A 41 27.49 8.91 28.61
N ILE A 42 28.12 8.56 29.75
CA ILE A 42 27.76 7.39 30.54
C ILE A 42 26.51 7.70 31.35
N THR A 43 25.37 7.22 30.89
CA THR A 43 24.07 7.41 31.54
C THR A 43 23.92 6.54 32.79
N ILE A 44 22.86 6.79 33.58
CA ILE A 44 22.50 5.94 34.73
C ILE A 44 22.10 4.52 34.27
N ALA A 45 21.55 4.38 33.07
CA ALA A 45 21.21 3.08 32.50
C ALA A 45 22.47 2.27 32.13
N ASP A 46 23.47 2.93 31.53
CA ASP A 46 24.77 2.30 31.24
C ASP A 46 25.40 1.72 32.51
N ARG A 47 25.46 2.50 33.60
CA ARG A 47 26.00 2.06 34.90
C ARG A 47 25.21 0.94 35.59
N LYS A 48 23.99 0.64 35.13
CA LYS A 48 23.16 -0.46 35.66
C LYS A 48 23.28 -1.76 34.84
N GLN A 49 23.70 -1.67 33.57
CA GLN A 49 23.66 -2.79 32.62
C GLN A 49 25.03 -3.17 32.05
N LEU A 50 26.02 -2.29 32.20
CA LEU A 50 27.37 -2.46 31.70
C LEU A 50 28.36 -2.55 32.87
N ARG A 51 29.36 -3.40 32.76
CA ARG A 51 30.44 -3.50 33.76
C ARG A 51 31.40 -2.32 33.63
N ALA A 52 32.20 -2.05 34.67
CA ALA A 52 33.20 -0.99 34.65
C ALA A 52 34.20 -1.13 33.48
N ASP A 53 34.67 -2.35 33.20
CA ASP A 53 35.56 -2.66 32.08
C ASP A 53 34.91 -2.39 30.71
N GLU A 54 33.59 -2.61 30.58
CA GLU A 54 32.84 -2.26 29.38
C GLU A 54 32.72 -0.74 29.22
N LEU A 55 32.42 -0.01 30.31
CA LEU A 55 32.27 1.44 30.29
C LEU A 55 33.58 2.16 29.92
N GLU A 56 34.71 1.69 30.46
CA GLU A 56 36.06 2.18 30.15
C GLU A 56 36.46 1.84 28.71
N ALA A 57 36.13 0.63 28.22
CA ALA A 57 36.34 0.23 26.82
C ALA A 57 35.36 0.87 25.81
N GLY A 58 34.65 1.93 26.21
CA GLY A 58 33.81 2.76 25.33
C GLY A 58 32.38 2.23 25.09
N TRP A 59 31.95 1.17 25.76
CA TRP A 59 30.61 0.61 25.56
C TRP A 59 29.50 1.47 26.17
N ARG A 60 28.40 1.61 25.43
CA ARG A 60 27.17 2.30 25.82
C ARG A 60 25.95 1.51 25.34
N LEU A 61 24.81 1.71 25.99
CA LEU A 61 23.49 1.30 25.50
C LEU A 61 23.05 2.29 24.42
N SER A 62 22.98 1.84 23.18
CA SER A 62 22.73 2.74 22.03
C SER A 62 21.44 3.55 22.16
N CYS A 63 20.45 3.03 22.87
CA CYS A 63 19.14 3.66 23.06
C CYS A 63 19.07 4.71 24.17
N GLN A 64 20.15 4.90 24.92
CA GLN A 64 20.30 5.94 25.94
C GLN A 64 21.46 6.89 25.62
N ALA A 65 22.47 6.39 24.92
CA ALA A 65 23.57 7.15 24.34
C ALA A 65 23.08 8.17 23.29
N LYS A 66 22.87 9.42 23.73
CA LYS A 66 22.60 10.57 22.85
C LYS A 66 23.90 11.12 22.26
N VAL A 67 23.83 11.55 21.01
CA VAL A 67 24.96 12.11 20.25
C VAL A 67 24.69 13.58 19.93
N TYR A 68 25.66 14.45 20.20
CA TYR A 68 25.60 15.88 19.89
C TYR A 68 26.66 16.31 18.86
N ASP A 69 27.80 15.60 18.82
CA ASP A 69 28.97 15.88 17.98
C ASP A 69 29.31 14.68 17.08
N ASP A 70 30.18 14.87 16.08
CA ASP A 70 30.61 13.81 15.17
C ASP A 70 31.20 12.60 15.92
N THR A 71 30.53 11.45 15.78
CA THR A 71 30.77 10.27 16.64
C THR A 71 30.78 8.98 15.81
N THR A 72 31.87 8.22 15.93
CA THR A 72 32.10 6.94 15.24
C THR A 72 31.87 5.79 16.22
N VAL A 73 31.07 4.79 15.82
CA VAL A 73 30.70 3.66 16.69
C VAL A 73 30.84 2.31 15.99
N ASN A 74 31.14 1.28 16.78
CA ASN A 74 31.16 -0.11 16.36
C ASN A 74 29.91 -0.85 16.90
N VAL A 75 29.28 -1.65 16.03
CA VAL A 75 28.09 -2.46 16.32
C VAL A 75 28.40 -3.93 16.03
N PRO A 76 28.49 -4.80 17.05
CA PRO A 76 28.81 -6.22 16.89
C PRO A 76 27.87 -6.98 15.96
N GLU A 77 28.41 -7.89 15.15
CA GLU A 77 27.64 -8.64 14.15
C GLU A 77 26.54 -9.52 14.75
N LEU A 78 26.76 -10.05 15.95
CA LEU A 78 25.78 -10.84 16.70
C LEU A 78 24.50 -10.06 17.05
N LEU A 79 24.55 -8.72 17.05
CA LEU A 79 23.38 -7.85 17.26
C LEU A 79 22.67 -7.47 15.95
N ARG A 80 23.24 -7.84 14.78
CA ARG A 80 22.76 -7.46 13.44
C ARG A 80 21.91 -8.54 12.76
N VAL A 81 21.23 -9.42 13.51
CA VAL A 81 20.44 -10.54 12.96
C VAL A 81 18.94 -10.25 13.04
N PRO A 82 18.36 -9.48 12.10
CA PRO A 82 16.93 -9.21 12.09
C PRO A 82 16.14 -10.42 11.60
N LYS A 83 14.89 -10.53 12.06
CA LYS A 83 13.87 -11.20 11.27
C LYS A 83 13.44 -10.25 10.15
N ALA A 84 13.83 -10.57 8.93
CA ALA A 84 13.36 -9.90 7.73
C ALA A 84 12.32 -10.77 7.02
N ALA A 85 11.27 -10.15 6.50
CA ALA A 85 10.33 -10.79 5.58
C ALA A 85 10.41 -10.08 4.22
N THR A 86 10.36 -10.84 3.13
CA THR A 86 10.20 -10.28 1.78
C THR A 86 8.73 -9.91 1.59
N MET A 87 8.44 -8.62 1.54
CA MET A 87 7.15 -8.08 1.08
C MET A 87 7.26 -7.71 -0.41
N GLY A 88 6.17 -7.27 -1.03
CA GLY A 88 6.10 -7.02 -2.47
C GLY A 88 7.16 -6.07 -3.03
N VAL A 89 7.35 -6.13 -4.35
CA VAL A 89 8.48 -5.50 -5.07
C VAL A 89 9.85 -5.97 -4.53
N ASN A 90 9.92 -7.23 -4.09
CA ASN A 90 11.12 -7.91 -3.54
C ASN A 90 11.81 -7.18 -2.37
N ARG A 91 11.08 -6.36 -1.60
CA ARG A 91 11.68 -5.57 -0.51
C ARG A 91 11.71 -6.34 0.81
N LEU A 92 12.90 -6.45 1.38
CA LEU A 92 13.13 -6.95 2.74
C LEU A 92 12.68 -5.90 3.76
N VAL A 93 11.75 -6.29 4.64
CA VAL A 93 11.21 -5.46 5.73
C VAL A 93 11.61 -6.05 7.07
N LEU A 94 12.15 -5.20 7.96
CA LEU A 94 12.51 -5.56 9.32
C LEU A 94 11.24 -5.62 10.18
N LEU A 95 10.96 -6.76 10.81
CA LEU A 95 9.74 -6.95 11.60
C LEU A 95 9.83 -6.21 12.94
N ASP A 96 8.95 -5.23 13.13
CA ASP A 96 8.69 -4.54 14.39
C ASP A 96 7.19 -4.14 14.49
N PRO A 97 6.29 -5.10 14.77
CA PRO A 97 4.86 -4.86 14.88
C PRO A 97 4.50 -4.06 16.15
N ASN A 98 3.39 -3.30 16.10
CA ASN A 98 2.90 -2.56 17.28
C ASN A 98 2.49 -3.48 18.44
N VAL A 99 1.98 -4.68 18.12
CA VAL A 99 1.55 -5.68 19.09
C VAL A 99 2.69 -6.65 19.41
N ARG A 100 2.98 -6.82 20.70
CA ARG A 100 4.04 -7.70 21.20
C ARG A 100 3.50 -8.63 22.29
N LYS A 101 3.75 -9.93 22.17
CA LYS A 101 3.38 -10.95 23.17
C LYS A 101 4.59 -11.37 23.99
N VAL A 102 4.49 -11.23 25.32
CA VAL A 102 5.55 -11.53 26.30
C VAL A 102 5.03 -12.57 27.29
N PHE A 103 5.56 -13.79 27.23
CA PHE A 103 5.26 -14.83 28.21
C PHE A 103 6.10 -14.62 29.47
N VAL A 104 5.46 -14.73 30.64
CA VAL A 104 6.08 -14.61 31.96
C VAL A 104 5.53 -15.68 32.90
N GLU A 105 6.40 -16.23 33.75
CA GLU A 105 6.02 -17.05 34.90
C GLU A 105 6.17 -16.16 36.15
N LEU A 106 5.06 -15.87 36.82
CA LEU A 106 5.03 -14.99 37.99
C LEU A 106 5.13 -15.81 39.29
N THR A 107 5.78 -15.27 40.32
CA THR A 107 5.72 -15.87 41.67
C THR A 107 4.30 -15.79 42.23
N GLU A 108 3.80 -16.86 42.83
CA GLU A 108 2.50 -16.85 43.51
C GLU A 108 2.48 -15.85 44.69
N PRO A 109 1.33 -15.21 44.99
CA PRO A 109 1.21 -14.33 46.14
C PRO A 109 1.28 -15.12 47.45
N SER A 110 2.03 -14.62 48.42
CA SER A 110 2.21 -15.25 49.74
C SER A 110 2.09 -14.22 50.87
N LEU A 111 2.18 -14.66 52.12
CA LEU A 111 2.28 -13.74 53.26
C LEU A 111 3.59 -12.92 53.25
N GLU A 112 4.61 -13.36 52.51
CA GLU A 112 5.89 -12.68 52.35
C GLU A 112 5.92 -11.78 51.10
N ASP A 113 5.23 -12.16 50.02
CA ASP A 113 5.08 -11.39 48.78
C ASP A 113 3.62 -11.00 48.53
N GLN A 114 3.17 -9.96 49.23
CA GLN A 114 1.81 -9.43 49.17
C GLN A 114 1.59 -8.38 48.04
N ARG A 115 2.51 -8.27 47.05
CA ARG A 115 2.35 -7.33 45.92
C ARG A 115 1.08 -7.62 45.12
N SER A 116 0.45 -6.57 44.62
CA SER A 116 -0.76 -6.70 43.80
C SER A 116 -0.46 -7.39 42.46
N ASP A 117 -1.49 -8.02 41.86
CA ASP A 117 -1.37 -8.73 40.59
C ASP A 117 -0.81 -7.85 39.45
N ILE A 118 -1.12 -6.54 39.45
CA ILE A 118 -0.61 -5.59 38.47
C ILE A 118 0.87 -5.24 38.70
N GLU A 119 1.30 -5.05 39.94
CA GLU A 119 2.72 -4.82 40.26
C GLU A 119 3.54 -6.06 39.91
N ARG A 120 3.05 -7.23 40.30
CA ARG A 120 3.65 -8.54 40.00
C ARG A 120 3.87 -8.75 38.51
N LEU A 121 2.88 -8.42 37.67
CA LEU A 121 3.01 -8.47 36.20
C LEU A 121 3.96 -7.39 35.67
N ARG A 122 3.81 -6.13 36.11
CA ARG A 122 4.64 -5.00 35.66
C ARG A 122 6.12 -5.21 35.97
N ASP A 123 6.44 -5.72 37.15
CA ASP A 123 7.82 -5.96 37.60
C ASP A 123 8.48 -7.05 36.74
N ALA A 124 7.76 -8.13 36.41
CA ALA A 124 8.22 -9.18 35.49
C ALA A 124 8.41 -8.66 34.06
N LEU A 125 7.47 -7.86 33.54
CA LEU A 125 7.62 -7.20 32.25
C LEU A 125 8.81 -6.22 32.23
N THR A 126 9.06 -5.52 33.34
CA THR A 126 10.20 -4.60 33.50
C THR A 126 11.54 -5.35 33.46
N ALA A 127 11.60 -6.58 33.99
CA ALA A 127 12.79 -7.43 33.91
C ALA A 127 13.12 -7.87 32.47
N GLU A 128 12.11 -8.23 31.67
CA GLU A 128 12.25 -8.47 30.21
C GLU A 128 12.55 -7.19 29.41
N GLY A 129 12.41 -6.03 30.07
CA GLY A 129 12.69 -4.71 29.54
C GLY A 129 11.46 -3.96 29.01
N PHE A 130 10.26 -4.51 29.13
CA PHE A 130 9.02 -3.85 28.75
C PHE A 130 8.55 -2.84 29.80
N ASP A 131 7.59 -2.01 29.44
CA ASP A 131 6.89 -1.08 30.33
C ASP A 131 5.40 -1.23 30.05
N MET A 132 4.57 -0.94 31.05
CA MET A 132 3.18 -1.36 31.06
C MET A 132 2.30 -0.34 31.79
N LYS A 133 1.39 0.27 31.03
CA LYS A 133 0.19 0.94 31.51
C LYS A 133 -0.97 -0.05 31.35
N ALA A 134 -1.73 -0.29 32.41
CA ALA A 134 -2.94 -1.10 32.34
C ALA A 134 -4.17 -0.20 32.42
N ASP A 135 -5.17 -0.48 31.57
CA ASP A 135 -6.46 0.18 31.64
C ASP A 135 -7.43 -0.56 32.57
N LEU A 136 -8.64 -0.02 32.76
CA LEU A 136 -9.66 -0.62 33.61
C LEU A 136 -10.17 -1.97 33.07
N GLN A 137 -10.15 -2.22 31.75
CA GLN A 137 -10.55 -3.49 31.16
C GLN A 137 -9.52 -4.58 31.49
N SER A 138 -8.23 -4.32 31.24
CA SER A 138 -7.14 -5.23 31.58
C SER A 138 -7.09 -5.56 33.08
N LEU A 139 -7.24 -4.53 33.93
CA LEU A 139 -7.30 -4.68 35.39
C LEU A 139 -8.43 -5.58 35.89
N ARG A 140 -9.56 -5.65 35.18
CA ARG A 140 -10.71 -6.48 35.58
C ARG A 140 -10.55 -7.95 35.19
N ALA A 141 -9.81 -8.25 34.12
CA ALA A 141 -9.52 -9.63 33.70
C ALA A 141 -8.33 -10.23 34.47
N LEU A 142 -7.27 -9.43 34.66
CA LEU A 142 -5.97 -9.85 35.20
C LEU A 142 -6.05 -10.81 36.41
N PRO A 143 -6.77 -10.52 37.52
CA PRO A 143 -6.77 -11.39 38.70
C PRO A 143 -7.36 -12.79 38.44
N ALA A 144 -8.33 -12.89 37.53
CA ALA A 144 -8.93 -14.17 37.16
C ALA A 144 -7.96 -14.97 36.27
N THR A 145 -7.38 -14.33 35.25
CA THR A 145 -6.45 -15.00 34.32
C THR A 145 -5.21 -15.52 35.04
N LEU A 146 -4.58 -14.73 35.93
CA LEU A 146 -3.37 -15.18 36.65
C LEU A 146 -3.63 -16.48 37.43
N ARG A 147 -4.78 -16.56 38.13
CA ARG A 147 -5.12 -17.72 38.98
C ARG A 147 -5.60 -18.92 38.17
N ALA A 148 -6.31 -18.70 37.07
CA ALA A 148 -6.75 -19.77 36.16
C ALA A 148 -5.58 -20.39 35.35
N ALA A 149 -4.46 -19.67 35.23
CA ALA A 149 -3.29 -20.08 34.45
C ALA A 149 -2.06 -20.46 35.31
N GLU A 150 -2.25 -20.74 36.60
CA GLU A 150 -1.17 -21.09 37.55
C GLU A 150 0.00 -20.07 37.51
N PHE A 151 -0.34 -18.78 37.39
CA PHE A 151 0.58 -17.64 37.27
C PHE A 151 1.53 -17.65 36.05
N LYS A 152 1.29 -18.52 35.07
CA LYS A 152 2.01 -18.61 33.78
C LYS A 152 1.16 -17.98 32.69
N VAL A 153 1.52 -16.78 32.24
CA VAL A 153 0.66 -15.96 31.36
C VAL A 153 1.43 -15.25 30.27
N THR A 154 0.74 -14.95 29.18
CA THR A 154 1.25 -14.08 28.12
C THR A 154 0.59 -12.70 28.20
N ALA A 155 1.40 -11.68 28.47
CA ALA A 155 0.97 -10.30 28.34
C ALA A 155 0.96 -9.88 26.87
N VAL A 156 -0.11 -9.22 26.45
CA VAL A 156 -0.26 -8.64 25.12
C VAL A 156 -0.13 -7.13 25.23
N LEU A 157 0.91 -6.57 24.63
CA LEU A 157 1.25 -5.14 24.70
C LEU A 157 1.06 -4.47 23.34
N GLY A 158 0.41 -3.31 23.31
CA GLY A 158 0.42 -2.36 22.21
C GLY A 158 1.29 -1.16 22.56
N GLY A 159 2.54 -1.12 22.09
CA GLY A 159 3.53 -0.15 22.58
C GLY A 159 3.84 -0.39 24.06
N ASP A 160 3.39 0.50 24.95
CA ASP A 160 3.44 0.36 26.41
C ASP A 160 2.06 0.14 27.07
N GLN A 161 0.98 0.05 26.28
CA GLN A 161 -0.36 -0.25 26.78
C GLN A 161 -0.59 -1.75 26.87
N LEU A 162 -1.04 -2.24 28.01
CA LEU A 162 -1.56 -3.60 28.17
C LEU A 162 -2.91 -3.71 27.45
N ILE A 163 -3.00 -4.65 26.51
CA ILE A 163 -4.20 -4.95 25.72
C ILE A 163 -4.95 -6.14 26.32
N ALA A 164 -4.23 -7.17 26.75
CA ALA A 164 -4.77 -8.39 27.32
C ALA A 164 -3.71 -9.12 28.17
N VAL A 165 -4.21 -10.06 28.98
CA VAL A 165 -3.41 -11.13 29.59
C VAL A 165 -4.08 -12.43 29.23
N GLU A 166 -3.32 -13.33 28.62
CA GLU A 166 -3.76 -14.64 28.12
C GLU A 166 -3.14 -15.75 28.97
N ALA A 167 -3.83 -16.89 29.09
CA ALA A 167 -3.35 -18.03 29.87
C ALA A 167 -2.28 -18.83 29.13
N GLY A 168 -1.18 -19.21 29.81
CA GLY A 168 -0.08 -19.97 29.22
C GLY A 168 0.81 -19.17 28.27
N ASP A 169 1.60 -19.89 27.48
CA ASP A 169 2.44 -19.32 26.41
C ASP A 169 1.66 -19.34 25.08
N SER A 170 1.20 -18.16 24.67
CA SER A 170 0.46 -17.93 23.41
C SER A 170 1.25 -17.04 22.44
N ARG A 171 2.58 -16.98 22.62
CA ARG A 171 3.47 -16.10 21.86
C ARG A 171 3.45 -16.40 20.36
N ASP A 172 3.17 -17.63 19.96
CA ASP A 172 3.00 -18.08 18.58
C ASP A 172 1.76 -17.44 17.90
N GLN A 173 0.64 -17.36 18.62
CA GLN A 173 -0.65 -16.84 18.18
C GLN A 173 -0.69 -15.30 18.21
N SER A 174 0.14 -14.65 17.38
CA SER A 174 0.21 -13.19 17.27
C SER A 174 -0.09 -12.74 15.84
N TYR A 175 -1.30 -12.21 15.62
CA TYR A 175 -1.81 -11.86 14.29
C TYR A 175 -2.28 -10.40 14.22
N GLY A 176 -2.34 -9.87 12.99
CA GLY A 176 -3.03 -8.63 12.65
C GLY A 176 -3.54 -8.70 11.21
N ILE A 177 -4.44 -7.79 10.82
CA ILE A 177 -4.97 -7.74 9.45
C ILE A 177 -4.55 -6.44 8.78
N ALA A 178 -3.97 -6.55 7.58
CA ALA A 178 -3.77 -5.43 6.67
C ALA A 178 -4.98 -5.38 5.72
N PHE A 179 -5.64 -4.23 5.65
CA PHE A 179 -6.76 -3.98 4.73
C PHE A 179 -6.36 -3.01 3.63
N ASP A 180 -6.79 -3.31 2.42
CA ASP A 180 -6.81 -2.45 1.24
C ASP A 180 -8.29 -2.22 0.86
N LEU A 181 -8.66 -0.95 0.66
CA LEU A 181 -10.05 -0.50 0.60
C LEU A 181 -10.31 0.32 -0.68
N GLY A 182 -10.28 -0.38 -1.82
CA GLY A 182 -10.61 0.21 -3.12
C GLY A 182 -12.09 0.54 -3.30
N THR A 183 -12.39 1.35 -4.31
CA THR A 183 -13.75 1.68 -4.75
C THR A 183 -14.55 0.43 -5.10
N THR A 184 -13.99 -0.45 -5.93
CA THR A 184 -14.66 -1.65 -6.45
C THR A 184 -14.47 -2.89 -5.56
N THR A 185 -13.32 -3.01 -4.89
CA THR A 185 -12.86 -4.25 -4.21
C THR A 185 -12.27 -3.92 -2.85
N VAL A 186 -12.53 -4.78 -1.86
CA VAL A 186 -11.86 -4.75 -0.55
C VAL A 186 -11.03 -6.02 -0.41
N VAL A 187 -9.77 -5.87 0.04
CA VAL A 187 -8.84 -6.98 0.26
C VAL A 187 -8.35 -6.96 1.71
N GLY A 188 -8.48 -8.08 2.41
CA GLY A 188 -7.91 -8.28 3.74
C GLY A 188 -6.84 -9.36 3.70
N THR A 189 -5.68 -9.08 4.29
CA THR A 189 -4.63 -10.08 4.52
C THR A 189 -4.36 -10.26 6.01
N LEU A 190 -4.62 -11.48 6.50
CA LEU A 190 -4.24 -11.91 7.84
C LEU A 190 -2.73 -12.19 7.88
N MET A 191 -2.00 -11.38 8.64
CA MET A 191 -0.55 -11.46 8.80
C MET A 191 -0.17 -12.03 10.16
N ASN A 192 0.75 -12.98 10.18
CA ASN A 192 1.43 -13.45 11.38
C ASN A 192 2.53 -12.45 11.76
N LEU A 193 2.36 -11.78 12.89
CA LEU A 193 3.25 -10.71 13.35
C LEU A 193 4.62 -11.23 13.85
N ARG A 194 4.75 -12.55 14.10
CA ARG A 194 6.00 -13.21 14.56
C ARG A 194 6.90 -13.66 13.40
N THR A 195 6.31 -14.02 12.27
CA THR A 195 7.01 -14.54 11.07
C THR A 195 7.03 -13.53 9.91
N GLY A 196 6.09 -12.58 9.91
CA GLY A 196 5.85 -11.68 8.77
C GLY A 196 5.11 -12.33 7.61
N MET A 197 4.64 -13.57 7.74
CA MET A 197 3.97 -14.31 6.67
C MET A 197 2.47 -14.00 6.62
N ALA A 198 1.90 -14.06 5.41
CA ALA A 198 0.45 -14.03 5.22
C ALA A 198 -0.13 -15.44 5.46
N GLU A 199 -1.04 -15.56 6.42
CA GLU A 199 -1.74 -16.81 6.76
C GLU A 199 -2.99 -16.99 5.90
N ALA A 200 -3.64 -15.88 5.53
CA ALA A 200 -4.77 -15.86 4.59
C ALA A 200 -4.88 -14.51 3.87
N VAL A 201 -5.17 -14.55 2.56
CA VAL A 201 -5.67 -13.41 1.79
C VAL A 201 -7.14 -13.67 1.45
N ARG A 202 -7.99 -12.65 1.54
CA ARG A 202 -9.39 -12.68 1.07
C ARG A 202 -9.72 -11.37 0.38
N SER A 203 -10.50 -11.45 -0.69
CA SER A 203 -11.03 -10.30 -1.41
C SER A 203 -12.53 -10.48 -1.67
N THR A 204 -13.24 -9.36 -1.74
CA THR A 204 -14.66 -9.33 -2.11
C THR A 204 -14.98 -7.96 -2.74
N LEU A 205 -16.13 -7.83 -3.38
CA LEU A 205 -16.61 -6.54 -3.85
C LEU A 205 -16.90 -5.61 -2.67
N ASN A 206 -16.60 -4.32 -2.83
CA ASN A 206 -16.94 -3.32 -1.85
C ASN A 206 -18.47 -3.15 -1.80
N GLY A 207 -19.08 -3.46 -0.65
CA GLY A 207 -20.52 -3.37 -0.44
C GLY A 207 -21.13 -1.99 -0.68
N GLN A 208 -20.31 -0.93 -0.76
CA GLN A 208 -20.77 0.42 -1.12
C GLN A 208 -21.20 0.57 -2.59
N ALA A 209 -20.90 -0.39 -3.47
CA ALA A 209 -21.18 -0.30 -4.91
C ALA A 209 -22.65 0.03 -5.30
N PRO A 210 -23.71 -0.43 -4.60
CA PRO A 210 -25.10 -0.05 -4.90
C PRO A 210 -25.41 1.44 -4.69
N PHE A 211 -24.62 2.13 -3.87
CA PHE A 211 -24.79 3.55 -3.53
C PHE A 211 -23.93 4.48 -4.41
N GLY A 212 -23.12 3.92 -5.30
CA GLY A 212 -22.33 4.67 -6.27
C GLY A 212 -21.23 3.82 -6.91
N ALA A 213 -21.09 3.95 -8.24
CA ALA A 213 -20.06 3.26 -9.01
C ALA A 213 -18.64 3.80 -8.72
N ASP A 214 -18.54 5.05 -8.28
CA ASP A 214 -17.30 5.79 -8.05
C ASP A 214 -17.36 6.58 -6.73
N VAL A 215 -16.29 7.30 -6.40
CA VAL A 215 -16.20 8.10 -5.17
C VAL A 215 -17.22 9.25 -5.16
N ILE A 216 -17.40 9.95 -6.30
CA ILE A 216 -18.24 11.16 -6.40
C ILE A 216 -19.73 10.84 -6.25
N SER A 217 -20.19 9.75 -6.85
CA SER A 217 -21.55 9.24 -6.71
C SER A 217 -21.84 8.78 -5.27
N ARG A 218 -20.90 8.09 -4.61
CA ARG A 218 -21.03 7.74 -3.18
C ARG A 218 -21.07 8.96 -2.26
N ILE A 219 -20.27 9.99 -2.53
CA ILE A 219 -20.39 11.24 -1.75
C ILE A 219 -21.75 11.89 -2.01
N SER A 220 -22.21 11.94 -3.26
CA SER A 220 -23.52 12.49 -3.64
C SER A 220 -24.67 11.73 -2.97
N HIS A 221 -24.50 10.44 -2.69
CA HIS A 221 -25.38 9.66 -1.83
C HIS A 221 -25.32 10.13 -0.37
N GLY A 222 -24.12 10.13 0.24
CA GLY A 222 -23.92 10.61 1.62
C GLY A 222 -24.32 12.07 1.88
N MET A 223 -24.40 12.92 0.85
CA MET A 223 -24.91 14.29 0.94
C MET A 223 -26.42 14.37 1.24
N GLN A 224 -27.18 13.29 1.05
CA GLN A 224 -28.64 13.28 1.28
C GLN A 224 -29.03 13.31 2.77
N GLY A 225 -28.09 13.02 3.68
CA GLY A 225 -28.29 13.18 5.13
C GLY A 225 -27.53 12.15 5.96
N ASP A 226 -27.64 12.24 7.29
CA ASP A 226 -26.92 11.31 8.18
C ASP A 226 -27.38 9.86 8.06
N ALA A 227 -28.60 9.62 7.55
CA ALA A 227 -29.10 8.30 7.18
C ALA A 227 -28.44 7.72 5.91
N ALA A 228 -28.22 8.50 4.85
CA ALA A 228 -27.54 8.01 3.64
C ALA A 228 -26.03 7.80 3.86
N LYS A 229 -25.45 8.53 4.82
CA LYS A 229 -24.11 8.22 5.37
C LYS A 229 -24.14 6.93 6.19
N ALA A 230 -25.24 6.68 6.89
CA ALA A 230 -25.58 5.42 7.55
C ALA A 230 -26.05 4.32 6.57
N GLU A 231 -25.46 4.30 5.37
CA GLU A 231 -25.55 3.21 4.39
C GLU A 231 -24.13 2.87 3.86
N LEU A 232 -23.22 3.86 3.83
CA LEU A 232 -21.87 3.74 3.28
C LEU A 232 -20.82 3.17 4.25
N ARG A 233 -20.85 3.54 5.55
CA ARG A 233 -19.98 2.90 6.56
C ARG A 233 -20.59 1.56 7.04
N GLU A 234 -21.90 1.36 6.95
CA GLU A 234 -22.53 0.03 7.11
C GLU A 234 -21.90 -0.95 6.11
N ALA A 235 -22.10 -0.69 4.81
CA ALA A 235 -21.75 -1.64 3.77
C ALA A 235 -20.24 -1.92 3.73
N VAL A 236 -19.40 -0.97 4.16
CA VAL A 236 -17.94 -1.19 4.26
C VAL A 236 -17.54 -2.01 5.49
N LEU A 237 -18.15 -1.80 6.67
CA LEU A 237 -17.87 -2.63 7.85
C LEU A 237 -18.47 -4.03 7.70
N ALA A 238 -19.66 -4.16 7.13
CA ALA A 238 -20.22 -5.43 6.68
C ALA A 238 -19.28 -6.19 5.73
N THR A 239 -18.62 -5.47 4.81
CA THR A 239 -17.62 -6.05 3.91
C THR A 239 -16.35 -6.49 4.66
N MET A 240 -15.82 -5.65 5.56
CA MET A 240 -14.60 -5.93 6.32
C MET A 240 -14.80 -7.04 7.35
N ASN A 241 -15.90 -7.05 8.11
CA ASN A 241 -16.25 -8.15 9.01
C ASN A 241 -16.66 -9.41 8.23
N GLY A 242 -17.28 -9.28 7.06
CA GLY A 242 -17.52 -10.40 6.15
C GLY A 242 -16.23 -11.12 5.71
N ILE A 243 -15.15 -10.36 5.50
CA ILE A 243 -13.78 -10.88 5.28
C ILE A 243 -13.22 -11.61 6.52
N LEU A 244 -13.55 -11.15 7.73
CA LEU A 244 -13.05 -11.71 8.99
C LEU A 244 -13.83 -12.93 9.50
N VAL A 245 -15.15 -12.98 9.29
CA VAL A 245 -16.10 -13.83 10.05
C VAL A 245 -16.85 -14.86 9.20
N LEU A 246 -16.87 -14.74 7.86
CA LEU A 246 -17.76 -15.45 6.92
C LEU A 246 -19.25 -15.11 7.11
N GLY A 247 -19.66 -13.93 6.61
CA GLY A 247 -21.07 -13.62 6.37
C GLY A 247 -21.52 -12.24 6.84
N ILE A 248 -22.03 -11.45 5.89
CA ILE A 248 -22.87 -10.22 6.00
C ILE A 248 -23.83 -10.29 7.23
N ASP A 249 -24.12 -9.22 7.99
CA ASP A 249 -24.12 -7.77 7.71
C ASP A 249 -23.97 -6.91 9.01
N ALA A 250 -23.49 -5.65 8.97
CA ALA A 250 -23.24 -4.79 10.16
C ALA A 250 -23.17 -3.25 9.91
N THR A 251 -23.64 -2.41 10.87
CA THR A 251 -24.38 -1.13 10.58
C THR A 251 -24.11 0.17 11.42
N PRO A 252 -23.14 1.04 11.01
CA PRO A 252 -23.10 2.52 11.30
C PRO A 252 -22.26 3.39 10.27
N ILE A 253 -22.06 4.74 10.09
CA ILE A 253 -22.67 6.12 10.08
C ILE A 253 -21.56 7.16 9.62
N SER A 254 -21.85 8.35 9.02
CA SER A 254 -20.99 9.59 8.73
C SER A 254 -20.02 9.64 7.48
N MET A 255 -19.45 10.73 6.88
CA MET A 255 -19.52 12.24 6.93
C MET A 255 -18.94 13.02 5.66
N MET A 256 -18.95 14.38 5.63
CA MET A 256 -18.33 15.38 4.66
C MET A 256 -17.80 16.61 5.49
N PRO A 257 -16.97 17.60 5.05
CA PRO A 257 -16.79 18.21 3.71
C PRO A 257 -15.49 17.80 2.97
N PHE A 258 -15.13 18.48 1.86
CA PHE A 258 -14.01 18.13 0.95
C PHE A 258 -12.61 18.59 1.37
N THR A 259 -12.41 18.92 2.64
CA THR A 259 -11.08 18.78 3.25
C THR A 259 -11.06 17.39 3.89
N PRO A 260 -10.00 16.57 3.73
CA PRO A 260 -9.89 15.33 4.50
C PRO A 260 -10.18 15.59 5.97
N ALA A 261 -11.21 14.93 6.52
CA ALA A 261 -11.68 15.19 7.89
C ALA A 261 -10.54 15.05 8.92
N PHE A 262 -9.57 14.19 8.59
CA PHE A 262 -8.25 14.10 9.20
C PHE A 262 -7.23 13.88 8.06
N ARG A 263 -6.11 14.60 8.07
CA ARG A 263 -4.92 14.29 7.25
C ARG A 263 -4.05 13.23 7.95
N GLU A 264 -4.02 13.31 9.29
CA GLU A 264 -3.28 12.46 10.21
C GLU A 264 -3.74 10.99 10.24
N PRO A 265 -2.84 10.04 10.57
CA PRO A 265 -3.22 8.65 10.84
C PRO A 265 -4.10 8.55 12.10
N LEU A 266 -5.24 7.89 11.99
CA LEU A 266 -6.15 7.65 13.11
C LEU A 266 -5.78 6.37 13.87
N TYR A 267 -5.90 6.42 15.20
CA TYR A 267 -5.69 5.31 16.11
C TYR A 267 -7.00 5.07 16.87
N LEU A 268 -7.79 4.09 16.43
CA LEU A 268 -9.15 3.87 16.93
C LEU A 268 -9.27 2.50 17.61
N PRO A 269 -9.86 2.39 18.81
CA PRO A 269 -10.19 1.09 19.40
C PRO A 269 -11.11 0.27 18.47
N SER A 270 -10.86 -1.02 18.34
CA SER A 270 -11.62 -1.93 17.45
C SER A 270 -13.13 -1.83 17.63
N ARG A 271 -13.57 -1.80 18.90
CA ARG A 271 -14.96 -1.62 19.35
C ARG A 271 -15.64 -0.31 18.90
N GLU A 272 -14.87 0.75 18.60
CA GLU A 272 -15.37 2.08 18.20
C GLU A 272 -15.42 2.22 16.67
N VAL A 273 -14.59 1.43 15.96
CA VAL A 273 -14.72 1.23 14.51
C VAL A 273 -15.82 0.23 14.19
N GLY A 274 -16.02 -0.80 15.04
CA GLY A 274 -16.94 -1.91 14.80
C GLY A 274 -16.33 -3.08 14.03
N LEU A 275 -15.00 -3.30 14.15
CA LEU A 275 -14.33 -4.47 13.56
C LEU A 275 -14.22 -5.65 14.53
N ASP A 276 -14.54 -6.85 14.06
CA ASP A 276 -14.52 -8.11 14.81
C ASP A 276 -13.10 -8.66 15.02
N ILE A 277 -12.30 -7.90 15.77
CA ILE A 277 -10.97 -8.28 16.27
C ILE A 277 -10.95 -8.18 17.80
N HIS A 278 -9.80 -8.44 18.43
CA HIS A 278 -9.68 -8.36 19.90
C HIS A 278 -10.24 -7.02 20.45
N PRO A 279 -11.05 -7.00 21.54
CA PRO A 279 -11.73 -5.77 22.00
C PRO A 279 -10.81 -4.65 22.52
N GLY A 280 -9.58 -5.00 22.93
CA GLY A 280 -8.51 -4.04 23.25
C GLY A 280 -7.53 -3.80 22.08
N GLY A 281 -7.83 -4.33 20.89
CA GLY A 281 -7.08 -4.10 19.67
C GLY A 281 -7.37 -2.72 19.07
N TYR A 282 -6.48 -2.28 18.18
CA TYR A 282 -6.56 -0.96 17.53
C TYR A 282 -6.58 -1.09 16.02
N VAL A 283 -7.41 -0.27 15.39
CA VAL A 283 -7.39 0.01 13.96
C VAL A 283 -6.51 1.23 13.73
N GLN A 284 -5.61 1.14 12.75
CA GLN A 284 -4.68 2.20 12.40
C GLN A 284 -4.84 2.54 10.92
N THR A 285 -5.19 3.78 10.59
CA THR A 285 -5.20 4.24 9.19
C THR A 285 -3.82 4.73 8.80
N LEU A 286 -3.49 4.65 7.51
CA LEU A 286 -2.45 5.49 6.93
C LEU A 286 -3.04 6.89 6.63
N PRO A 287 -2.22 7.95 6.58
CA PRO A 287 -2.66 9.31 6.30
C PRO A 287 -3.01 9.49 4.82
N VAL A 288 -3.55 10.65 4.47
CA VAL A 288 -3.84 11.04 3.08
C VAL A 288 -3.08 12.32 2.68
N ILE A 289 -2.83 12.50 1.38
CA ILE A 289 -2.01 13.62 0.88
C ILE A 289 -2.90 14.77 0.39
N GLY A 290 -4.00 14.46 -0.28
CA GLY A 290 -4.95 15.43 -0.84
C GLY A 290 -6.36 14.85 -0.94
N ALA A 291 -7.31 15.65 -1.46
CA ALA A 291 -8.72 15.23 -1.58
C ALA A 291 -8.93 14.03 -2.52
N TYR A 292 -8.02 13.81 -3.48
CA TYR A 292 -8.04 12.72 -4.46
C TYR A 292 -6.78 11.86 -4.45
N VAL A 293 -5.91 11.98 -3.42
CA VAL A 293 -4.69 11.17 -3.30
C VAL A 293 -4.61 10.64 -1.87
N GLY A 294 -4.92 9.36 -1.73
CA GLY A 294 -5.27 8.73 -0.45
C GLY A 294 -4.14 7.97 0.26
N ALA A 295 -4.60 7.10 1.17
CA ALA A 295 -3.80 6.22 2.00
C ALA A 295 -3.22 5.02 1.23
N ASP A 296 -3.90 4.63 0.15
CA ASP A 296 -3.46 3.75 -0.92
C ASP A 296 -2.16 4.22 -1.59
N ILE A 297 -2.05 5.50 -1.92
CA ILE A 297 -0.86 6.07 -2.56
C ILE A 297 0.28 6.29 -1.56
N VAL A 298 -0.03 6.65 -0.31
CA VAL A 298 0.95 6.62 0.79
C VAL A 298 1.52 5.20 0.97
N ALA A 299 0.65 4.18 1.00
CA ALA A 299 1.06 2.78 1.01
C ALA A 299 1.88 2.42 -0.25
N GLY A 300 1.49 2.91 -1.43
CA GLY A 300 2.18 2.64 -2.69
C GLY A 300 3.61 3.20 -2.74
N VAL A 301 3.82 4.42 -2.26
CA VAL A 301 5.16 5.02 -2.12
C VAL A 301 5.99 4.28 -1.05
N VAL A 302 5.36 3.80 0.04
CA VAL A 302 6.01 2.94 1.04
C VAL A 302 6.39 1.58 0.47
N ALA A 303 5.55 0.96 -0.37
CA ALA A 303 5.82 -0.34 -0.98
C ALA A 303 6.92 -0.25 -2.03
N THR A 304 6.74 0.61 -3.03
CA THR A 304 7.71 0.82 -4.13
C THR A 304 9.06 1.37 -3.65
N GLY A 305 9.08 2.12 -2.54
CA GLY A 305 10.29 2.80 -2.06
C GLY A 305 10.69 4.01 -2.91
N LEU A 306 9.78 4.56 -3.72
CA LEU A 306 10.02 5.72 -4.60
C LEU A 306 10.69 6.89 -3.85
N ALA A 307 10.25 7.20 -2.64
CA ALA A 307 10.80 8.27 -1.80
C ALA A 307 12.09 7.91 -1.03
N ARG A 308 12.81 6.83 -1.39
CA ARG A 308 13.99 6.32 -0.66
C ARG A 308 15.28 6.22 -1.47
N GLU A 309 15.17 5.99 -2.77
CA GLU A 309 16.32 5.91 -3.69
C GLU A 309 16.53 7.25 -4.40
N ASP A 310 17.74 7.49 -4.90
CA ASP A 310 18.02 8.66 -5.74
C ASP A 310 17.72 8.43 -7.23
N LYS A 311 16.93 7.39 -7.53
CA LYS A 311 16.35 7.14 -8.85
C LYS A 311 15.11 8.01 -9.06
N LEU A 312 14.99 8.64 -10.22
CA LEU A 312 13.78 9.36 -10.59
C LEU A 312 12.76 8.39 -11.19
N ARG A 313 11.66 8.17 -10.46
CA ARG A 313 10.62 7.22 -10.82
C ARG A 313 9.29 7.91 -11.07
N VAL A 314 8.54 7.43 -12.06
CA VAL A 314 7.08 7.61 -12.11
C VAL A 314 6.45 6.36 -11.50
N PHE A 315 5.51 6.52 -10.58
CA PHE A 315 4.57 5.48 -10.15
C PHE A 315 3.17 5.89 -10.59
N VAL A 316 2.42 4.97 -11.19
CA VAL A 316 1.02 5.16 -11.61
C VAL A 316 0.22 4.03 -11.00
N ASP A 317 -0.74 4.33 -10.13
CA ASP A 317 -1.80 3.39 -9.80
C ASP A 317 -2.92 3.54 -10.84
N VAL A 318 -3.44 2.43 -11.36
CA VAL A 318 -4.40 2.43 -12.45
C VAL A 318 -5.68 1.73 -12.01
N GLY A 319 -6.67 2.54 -11.64
CA GLY A 319 -8.02 2.11 -11.29
C GLY A 319 -9.09 2.97 -11.99
N THR A 320 -10.18 3.27 -11.29
CA THR A 320 -11.23 4.19 -11.75
C THR A 320 -10.69 5.62 -11.92
N ASN A 321 -9.76 5.98 -11.03
CA ASN A 321 -8.88 7.14 -11.14
C ASN A 321 -7.49 6.69 -11.62
N GLY A 322 -6.66 7.64 -12.03
CA GLY A 322 -5.24 7.46 -12.27
C GLY A 322 -4.41 8.32 -11.33
N GLU A 323 -4.13 7.82 -10.13
CA GLU A 323 -3.23 8.43 -9.16
C GLU A 323 -1.77 8.25 -9.58
N ILE A 324 -1.01 9.34 -9.60
CA ILE A 324 0.34 9.39 -10.18
C ILE A 324 1.29 10.05 -9.19
N VAL A 325 2.47 9.47 -9.01
CA VAL A 325 3.57 10.02 -8.19
C VAL A 325 4.84 10.10 -9.04
N LEU A 326 5.52 11.24 -9.06
CA LEU A 326 6.82 11.42 -9.71
C LEU A 326 7.84 11.86 -8.66
N GLY A 327 8.97 11.17 -8.53
CA GLY A 327 10.01 11.63 -7.61
C GLY A 327 11.18 10.68 -7.36
N SER A 328 12.02 11.14 -6.44
CA SER A 328 13.09 10.38 -5.79
C SER A 328 13.18 10.82 -4.31
N VAL A 329 14.17 10.33 -3.58
CA VAL A 329 14.51 10.82 -2.22
C VAL A 329 14.75 12.35 -2.12
N LYS A 330 14.99 13.05 -3.24
CA LYS A 330 15.22 14.51 -3.27
C LYS A 330 13.94 15.35 -3.25
N ARG A 331 12.91 14.93 -3.98
CA ARG A 331 11.63 15.63 -4.17
C ARG A 331 10.61 14.65 -4.71
N VAL A 332 9.37 14.73 -4.22
CA VAL A 332 8.26 13.88 -4.68
C VAL A 332 7.03 14.75 -4.93
N LEU A 333 6.43 14.61 -6.12
CA LEU A 333 5.17 15.22 -6.50
C LEU A 333 4.11 14.11 -6.63
N CYS A 334 2.85 14.42 -6.34
CA CYS A 334 1.73 13.54 -6.67
C CYS A 334 0.55 14.29 -7.29
N THR A 335 -0.26 13.58 -8.06
CA THR A 335 -1.53 14.09 -8.60
C THR A 335 -2.53 12.95 -8.78
N ALA A 336 -3.78 13.29 -9.11
CA ALA A 336 -4.82 12.34 -9.49
C ALA A 336 -5.50 12.81 -10.78
N ALA A 337 -5.57 11.93 -11.77
CA ALA A 337 -6.21 12.18 -13.05
C ALA A 337 -7.54 11.41 -13.13
N PRO A 338 -8.63 12.00 -13.67
CA PRO A 338 -9.88 11.28 -13.92
C PRO A 338 -9.69 10.34 -15.13
N ALA A 339 -9.20 9.12 -14.88
CA ALA A 339 -8.98 8.11 -15.92
C ALA A 339 -10.30 7.52 -16.44
N GLY A 340 -11.29 7.35 -15.57
CA GLY A 340 -12.56 6.73 -15.91
C GLY A 340 -12.47 5.21 -16.11
N PRO A 341 -13.62 4.51 -16.07
CA PRO A 341 -13.65 3.05 -15.95
C PRO A 341 -13.44 2.29 -17.27
N ALA A 342 -12.77 2.91 -18.26
CA ALA A 342 -12.42 2.25 -19.52
C ALA A 342 -11.46 1.08 -19.28
N PHE A 343 -10.47 1.26 -18.40
CA PHE A 343 -9.51 0.24 -17.99
C PHE A 343 -10.14 -0.90 -17.15
N GLU A 344 -11.26 -0.64 -16.47
CA GLU A 344 -12.07 -1.66 -15.78
C GLU A 344 -13.02 -2.42 -16.74
N GLY A 345 -13.11 -2.01 -18.01
CA GLY A 345 -14.03 -2.54 -19.00
C GLY A 345 -15.47 -2.03 -18.90
N SER A 346 -15.85 -1.33 -17.83
CA SER A 346 -17.26 -1.00 -17.51
C SER A 346 -17.94 -0.02 -18.48
N GLN A 347 -17.17 0.74 -19.28
CA GLN A 347 -17.69 1.63 -20.33
C GLN A 347 -17.42 1.10 -21.76
N ILE A 348 -16.89 -0.12 -21.90
CA ILE A 348 -16.52 -0.74 -23.16
C ILE A 348 -17.64 -1.71 -23.59
N ARG A 349 -18.05 -1.67 -24.86
CA ARG A 349 -19.25 -2.35 -25.38
C ARG A 349 -19.22 -3.88 -25.21
N CYS A 350 -18.06 -4.49 -25.41
CA CYS A 350 -17.78 -5.90 -25.12
C CYS A 350 -16.85 -6.04 -23.89
N GLY A 351 -16.81 -5.03 -23.02
CA GLY A 351 -15.93 -4.99 -21.86
C GLY A 351 -16.40 -5.86 -20.70
N MET A 352 -15.45 -6.44 -19.98
CA MET A 352 -15.71 -7.18 -18.74
C MET A 352 -14.50 -7.14 -17.80
N ARG A 353 -14.71 -7.53 -16.54
CA ARG A 353 -13.62 -7.71 -15.57
C ARG A 353 -12.73 -8.89 -15.97
N ALA A 354 -11.48 -8.89 -15.48
CA ALA A 354 -10.55 -10.00 -15.63
C ALA A 354 -11.05 -11.25 -14.88
N THR A 355 -11.81 -12.10 -15.58
CA THR A 355 -12.43 -13.34 -15.09
C THR A 355 -12.62 -14.32 -16.26
N ASP A 356 -12.90 -15.59 -15.97
CA ASP A 356 -13.04 -16.68 -16.95
C ASP A 356 -13.82 -16.29 -18.22
N GLY A 357 -13.14 -16.25 -19.37
CA GLY A 357 -13.67 -15.86 -20.67
C GLY A 357 -13.37 -14.41 -21.08
N ALA A 358 -12.68 -13.62 -20.26
CA ALA A 358 -12.14 -12.33 -20.68
C ALA A 358 -10.88 -12.52 -21.54
N ILE A 359 -10.81 -11.83 -22.68
CA ILE A 359 -9.58 -11.64 -23.44
C ILE A 359 -8.66 -10.72 -22.64
N GLU A 360 -7.50 -11.23 -22.24
CA GLU A 360 -6.49 -10.51 -21.44
C GLU A 360 -5.25 -10.08 -22.23
N GLY A 361 -4.99 -10.70 -23.39
CA GLY A 361 -3.90 -10.34 -24.29
C GLY A 361 -4.28 -10.63 -25.73
N VAL A 362 -3.72 -9.86 -26.67
CA VAL A 362 -4.02 -9.96 -28.10
C VAL A 362 -2.73 -9.83 -28.91
N THR A 363 -2.59 -10.62 -29.97
CA THR A 363 -1.54 -10.46 -30.99
C THR A 363 -2.18 -10.48 -32.37
N LEU A 364 -1.82 -9.51 -33.22
CA LEU A 364 -2.34 -9.37 -34.58
C LEU A 364 -1.22 -9.53 -35.61
N SER A 365 -1.44 -10.41 -36.57
CA SER A 365 -0.49 -10.78 -37.61
C SER A 365 -1.23 -10.85 -38.97
N ASP A 366 -1.01 -11.91 -39.75
CA ASP A 366 -1.96 -12.29 -40.81
C ASP A 366 -3.25 -12.93 -40.23
N HIS A 367 -3.24 -13.31 -38.95
CA HIS A 367 -4.40 -13.81 -38.20
C HIS A 367 -4.54 -13.10 -36.83
N VAL A 368 -5.48 -13.58 -36.00
CA VAL A 368 -5.76 -13.03 -34.66
C VAL A 368 -5.50 -14.12 -33.63
N GLU A 369 -4.55 -13.89 -32.74
CA GLU A 369 -4.29 -14.71 -31.56
C GLU A 369 -4.85 -14.01 -30.32
N LEU A 370 -5.52 -14.75 -29.45
CA LEU A 370 -6.16 -14.25 -28.24
C LEU A 370 -5.69 -15.06 -27.02
N GLN A 371 -5.32 -14.38 -25.95
CA GLN A 371 -5.10 -14.97 -24.63
C GLN A 371 -6.35 -14.72 -23.79
N VAL A 372 -6.91 -15.79 -23.22
CA VAL A 372 -8.21 -15.77 -22.54
C VAL A 372 -8.07 -16.35 -21.13
N ILE A 373 -8.53 -15.60 -20.13
CA ILE A 373 -8.54 -16.05 -18.73
C ILE A 373 -9.39 -17.32 -18.63
N GLY A 374 -8.84 -18.36 -18.03
CA GLY A 374 -9.45 -19.70 -17.97
C GLY A 374 -8.94 -20.68 -19.05
N GLY A 375 -8.11 -20.22 -19.99
CA GLY A 375 -7.47 -21.07 -21.01
C GLY A 375 -8.37 -21.33 -22.21
N ASP A 376 -8.52 -22.61 -22.59
CA ASP A 376 -9.29 -23.05 -23.76
C ASP A 376 -10.81 -22.98 -23.53
N ILE A 377 -11.32 -21.76 -23.36
CA ILE A 377 -12.76 -21.46 -23.23
C ILE A 377 -13.14 -20.29 -24.15
N ALA A 378 -14.37 -20.33 -24.66
CA ALA A 378 -14.86 -19.31 -25.59
C ALA A 378 -14.83 -17.89 -24.95
N PRO A 379 -14.24 -16.89 -25.61
CA PRO A 379 -14.20 -15.52 -25.11
C PRO A 379 -15.60 -14.90 -25.06
N LYS A 380 -15.86 -14.17 -23.99
CA LYS A 380 -17.15 -13.53 -23.65
C LYS A 380 -17.08 -12.01 -23.72
N GLY A 381 -15.86 -11.46 -23.69
CA GLY A 381 -15.59 -10.03 -23.65
C GLY A 381 -14.09 -9.74 -23.52
N ILE A 382 -13.77 -8.47 -23.31
CA ILE A 382 -12.40 -7.91 -23.28
C ILE A 382 -12.16 -7.32 -21.90
N CYS A 383 -11.08 -7.68 -21.19
CA CYS A 383 -10.68 -6.96 -19.97
C CYS A 383 -9.62 -5.89 -20.28
N GLY A 384 -9.25 -5.09 -19.27
CA GLY A 384 -8.43 -3.90 -19.46
C GLY A 384 -7.10 -4.10 -20.19
N SER A 385 -6.36 -5.17 -19.87
CA SER A 385 -5.11 -5.51 -20.56
C SER A 385 -5.37 -5.86 -22.02
N GLY A 386 -6.36 -6.71 -22.30
CA GLY A 386 -6.77 -7.08 -23.66
C GLY A 386 -7.30 -5.90 -24.48
N LEU A 387 -7.90 -4.89 -23.85
CA LEU A 387 -8.31 -3.64 -24.48
C LEU A 387 -7.09 -2.82 -24.94
N VAL A 388 -6.09 -2.64 -24.07
CA VAL A 388 -4.86 -1.92 -24.43
C VAL A 388 -4.06 -2.69 -25.48
N ASP A 389 -3.93 -4.01 -25.34
CA ASP A 389 -3.29 -4.87 -26.35
C ASP A 389 -4.01 -4.78 -27.69
N THR A 390 -5.35 -4.89 -27.74
CA THR A 390 -6.10 -4.76 -29.00
C THR A 390 -5.80 -3.43 -29.69
N VAL A 391 -5.79 -2.32 -28.95
CA VAL A 391 -5.52 -0.98 -29.52
C VAL A 391 -4.07 -0.81 -29.94
N ALA A 392 -3.11 -1.31 -29.15
CA ALA A 392 -1.69 -1.30 -29.49
C ALA A 392 -1.40 -2.12 -30.75
N GLN A 393 -1.92 -3.35 -30.82
CA GLN A 393 -1.78 -4.22 -31.98
C GLN A 393 -2.44 -3.61 -33.23
N LEU A 394 -3.63 -3.02 -33.12
CA LEU A 394 -4.28 -2.33 -34.24
C LEU A 394 -3.49 -1.10 -34.73
N ARG A 395 -2.72 -0.42 -33.86
CA ARG A 395 -1.72 0.59 -34.30
C ARG A 395 -0.59 -0.08 -35.07
N LEU A 396 0.00 -1.16 -34.54
CA LEU A 396 1.13 -1.86 -35.15
C LEU A 396 0.82 -2.40 -36.54
N VAL A 397 -0.35 -3.02 -36.75
CA VAL A 397 -0.79 -3.52 -38.08
C VAL A 397 -1.41 -2.43 -38.98
N GLY A 398 -1.37 -1.15 -38.58
CA GLY A 398 -1.83 -0.03 -39.40
C GLY A 398 -3.36 0.07 -39.60
N LEU A 399 -4.14 -0.75 -38.90
CA LEU A 399 -5.60 -0.70 -38.91
C LEU A 399 -6.18 0.45 -38.08
N LEU A 400 -5.35 1.09 -37.25
CA LEU A 400 -5.66 2.27 -36.44
C LEU A 400 -4.58 3.36 -36.64
N ASP A 401 -4.99 4.59 -36.93
CA ASP A 401 -4.05 5.73 -36.99
C ASP A 401 -3.88 6.46 -35.65
N ALA A 402 -2.91 7.38 -35.58
CA ALA A 402 -2.60 8.14 -34.36
C ALA A 402 -3.78 8.96 -33.81
N SER A 403 -4.68 9.42 -34.68
CA SER A 403 -5.89 10.11 -34.25
C SER A 403 -6.85 9.19 -33.49
N GLY A 404 -6.66 7.88 -33.61
CA GLY A 404 -7.54 6.81 -33.12
C GLY A 404 -8.62 6.43 -34.11
N LYS A 405 -8.53 6.82 -35.40
CA LYS A 405 -9.50 6.43 -36.42
C LYS A 405 -9.19 5.01 -36.91
N MET A 406 -10.14 4.11 -36.71
CA MET A 406 -10.12 2.75 -37.25
C MET A 406 -10.37 2.78 -38.75
N ARG A 407 -9.58 2.04 -39.54
CA ARG A 407 -9.78 1.87 -40.98
C ARG A 407 -11.10 1.15 -41.28
N SER A 408 -11.61 1.22 -42.52
CA SER A 408 -12.65 0.31 -43.00
C SER A 408 -12.10 -0.62 -44.08
N ARG A 409 -12.84 -1.70 -44.37
CA ARG A 409 -12.44 -2.75 -45.33
C ARG A 409 -12.15 -2.20 -46.73
N GLU A 410 -12.80 -1.10 -47.12
CA GLU A 410 -12.57 -0.38 -48.38
C GLU A 410 -11.33 0.52 -48.36
N GLU A 411 -10.88 0.94 -47.17
CA GLU A 411 -9.65 1.73 -47.00
C GLU A 411 -8.39 0.85 -46.98
N VAL A 412 -8.51 -0.45 -46.69
CA VAL A 412 -7.40 -1.43 -46.59
C VAL A 412 -7.75 -2.83 -47.15
N PRO A 413 -8.23 -2.96 -48.40
CA PRO A 413 -8.77 -4.22 -48.93
C PRO A 413 -7.75 -5.37 -49.05
N GLU A 414 -6.46 -5.04 -49.19
CA GLU A 414 -5.36 -6.03 -49.31
C GLU A 414 -4.82 -6.50 -47.95
N HIS A 415 -5.28 -5.92 -46.83
CA HIS A 415 -4.81 -6.31 -45.51
C HIS A 415 -5.40 -7.68 -45.09
N PRO A 416 -4.62 -8.65 -44.56
CA PRO A 416 -5.12 -9.99 -44.22
C PRO A 416 -6.32 -9.99 -43.27
N LEU A 417 -6.33 -9.06 -42.30
CA LEU A 417 -7.40 -8.91 -41.32
C LEU A 417 -8.55 -7.98 -41.80
N SER A 418 -8.61 -7.57 -43.06
CA SER A 418 -9.59 -6.60 -43.57
C SER A 418 -11.05 -7.10 -43.42
N ASP A 419 -11.27 -8.41 -43.53
CA ASP A 419 -12.57 -9.07 -43.33
C ASP A 419 -13.08 -8.99 -41.87
N ARG A 420 -12.22 -8.65 -40.91
CA ARG A 420 -12.60 -8.40 -39.51
C ARG A 420 -12.96 -6.94 -39.22
N LEU A 421 -12.81 -6.04 -40.19
CA LEU A 421 -13.33 -4.66 -40.11
C LEU A 421 -14.81 -4.67 -40.48
N ILE A 422 -15.66 -4.52 -39.46
CA ILE A 422 -17.12 -4.60 -39.55
C ILE A 422 -17.77 -3.27 -39.13
N ALA A 423 -19.09 -3.19 -39.26
CA ALA A 423 -19.89 -2.10 -38.71
C ALA A 423 -21.00 -2.64 -37.80
N ILE A 424 -21.07 -2.15 -36.57
CA ILE A 424 -22.13 -2.44 -35.60
C ILE A 424 -22.87 -1.13 -35.33
N ASP A 425 -24.20 -1.12 -35.49
CA ASP A 425 -25.04 0.07 -35.31
C ASP A 425 -24.55 1.32 -36.09
N GLY A 426 -23.91 1.11 -37.26
CA GLY A 426 -23.30 2.15 -38.09
C GLY A 426 -21.92 2.64 -37.63
N VAL A 427 -21.37 2.08 -36.55
CA VAL A 427 -20.04 2.40 -35.98
C VAL A 427 -19.01 1.37 -36.47
N ARG A 428 -17.85 1.82 -36.96
CA ARG A 428 -16.72 0.93 -37.32
C ARG A 428 -16.28 0.11 -36.09
N ALA A 429 -16.01 -1.18 -36.28
CA ALA A 429 -15.52 -2.07 -35.24
C ALA A 429 -14.59 -3.16 -35.80
N PHE A 430 -13.71 -3.69 -34.96
CA PHE A 430 -12.83 -4.82 -35.28
C PHE A 430 -13.28 -6.07 -34.53
N LEU A 431 -13.51 -7.17 -35.26
CA LEU A 431 -14.00 -8.44 -34.73
C LEU A 431 -12.83 -9.31 -34.21
N LEU A 432 -12.76 -9.51 -32.91
CA LEU A 432 -11.76 -10.38 -32.25
C LEU A 432 -12.20 -11.84 -32.29
N ALA A 433 -13.43 -12.12 -31.84
CA ALA A 433 -14.02 -13.45 -31.79
C ALA A 433 -15.54 -13.38 -32.05
N GLU A 434 -16.24 -14.52 -32.04
CA GLU A 434 -17.69 -14.55 -32.23
C GLU A 434 -18.39 -13.67 -31.19
N ASN A 435 -19.15 -12.68 -31.64
CA ASN A 435 -19.82 -11.66 -30.82
C ASN A 435 -18.92 -10.75 -29.94
N VAL A 436 -17.59 -10.88 -29.99
CA VAL A 436 -16.63 -10.04 -29.24
C VAL A 436 -15.86 -9.13 -30.19
N TYR A 437 -16.10 -7.82 -30.09
CA TYR A 437 -15.53 -6.80 -30.96
C TYR A 437 -15.09 -5.56 -30.17
N LEU A 438 -14.16 -4.79 -30.75
CA LEU A 438 -13.80 -3.45 -30.28
C LEU A 438 -14.36 -2.41 -31.26
N SER A 439 -15.19 -1.47 -30.80
CA SER A 439 -15.74 -0.41 -31.64
C SER A 439 -14.90 0.87 -31.62
N GLN A 440 -15.12 1.73 -32.61
CA GLN A 440 -14.56 3.08 -32.68
C GLN A 440 -14.90 3.96 -31.47
N ARG A 441 -16.00 3.67 -30.74
CA ARG A 441 -16.31 4.37 -29.48
C ARG A 441 -15.44 3.87 -28.33
N ASP A 442 -15.27 2.56 -28.21
CA ASP A 442 -14.43 1.92 -27.19
C ASP A 442 -12.97 2.40 -27.27
N VAL A 443 -12.43 2.53 -28.49
CA VAL A 443 -11.12 3.16 -28.75
C VAL A 443 -11.08 4.58 -28.20
N ARG A 444 -12.17 5.35 -28.29
CA ARG A 444 -12.20 6.76 -27.88
C ARG A 444 -12.29 6.92 -26.37
N GLU A 445 -13.04 6.05 -25.67
CA GLU A 445 -13.03 6.00 -24.21
C GLU A 445 -11.64 5.64 -23.67
N LEU A 446 -10.94 4.68 -24.31
CA LEU A 446 -9.54 4.38 -23.97
C LEU A 446 -8.62 5.60 -24.22
N GLN A 447 -8.81 6.34 -25.31
CA GLN A 447 -8.03 7.57 -25.56
C GLN A 447 -8.24 8.63 -24.47
N PHE A 448 -9.48 8.84 -24.02
CA PHE A 448 -9.74 9.78 -22.93
C PHE A 448 -9.07 9.33 -21.63
N GLY A 449 -9.21 8.06 -21.23
CA GLY A 449 -8.61 7.56 -19.99
C GLY A 449 -7.08 7.55 -20.00
N LYS A 450 -6.46 7.05 -21.09
CA LYS A 450 -5.00 7.07 -21.23
C LYS A 450 -4.46 8.50 -21.35
N GLY A 451 -5.19 9.38 -22.04
CA GLY A 451 -4.85 10.79 -22.18
C GLY A 451 -4.86 11.52 -20.83
N SER A 452 -5.82 11.18 -19.96
CA SER A 452 -5.92 11.72 -18.60
C SER A 452 -4.68 11.37 -17.77
N ILE A 453 -4.30 10.09 -17.74
CA ILE A 453 -3.11 9.61 -17.03
C ILE A 453 -1.83 10.23 -17.61
N ALA A 454 -1.66 10.19 -18.94
CA ALA A 454 -0.50 10.79 -19.61
C ALA A 454 -0.39 12.31 -19.36
N THR A 455 -1.52 13.01 -19.20
CA THR A 455 -1.55 14.43 -18.83
C THR A 455 -1.04 14.65 -17.42
N GLY A 456 -1.50 13.84 -16.45
CA GLY A 456 -1.00 13.91 -15.08
C GLY A 456 0.51 13.68 -15.00
N ILE A 457 1.02 12.65 -15.69
CA ILE A 457 2.47 12.36 -15.76
C ILE A 457 3.22 13.55 -16.39
N LYS A 458 2.76 14.07 -17.53
CA LYS A 458 3.39 15.22 -18.21
C LYS A 458 3.42 16.45 -17.31
N VAL A 459 2.30 16.80 -16.66
CA VAL A 459 2.20 17.95 -15.77
C VAL A 459 3.13 17.82 -14.56
N LEU A 460 3.27 16.61 -13.98
CA LEU A 460 4.27 16.39 -12.93
C LEU A 460 5.70 16.55 -13.47
N MET A 461 6.01 16.04 -14.67
CA MET A 461 7.34 16.19 -15.27
C MET A 461 7.68 17.65 -15.57
N ASP A 462 6.72 18.43 -16.08
CA ASP A 462 6.86 19.87 -16.31
C ASP A 462 7.14 20.63 -14.98
N VAL A 463 6.43 20.29 -13.89
CA VAL A 463 6.60 20.90 -12.54
C VAL A 463 7.87 20.42 -11.82
N MET A 464 8.37 19.23 -12.15
CA MET A 464 9.67 18.73 -11.70
C MET A 464 10.83 19.34 -12.51
N GLY A 465 10.58 19.76 -13.76
CA GLY A 465 11.59 20.28 -14.69
C GLY A 465 12.41 19.19 -15.40
N VAL A 466 11.82 18.00 -15.59
CA VAL A 466 12.51 16.78 -16.05
C VAL A 466 11.95 16.24 -17.37
N LYS A 467 12.73 15.44 -18.09
CA LYS A 467 12.40 14.82 -19.37
C LYS A 467 12.29 13.30 -19.24
N THR A 468 11.73 12.65 -20.25
CA THR A 468 11.65 11.18 -20.33
C THR A 468 13.02 10.51 -20.26
N THR A 469 14.06 11.16 -20.79
CA THR A 469 15.46 10.72 -20.72
C THR A 469 16.02 10.62 -19.31
N ASP A 470 15.38 11.30 -18.36
CA ASP A 470 15.86 11.47 -16.98
C ASP A 470 15.16 10.47 -16.04
N LEU A 471 14.21 9.67 -16.56
CA LEU A 471 13.48 8.65 -15.81
C LEU A 471 14.27 7.33 -15.76
N ASP A 472 14.49 6.82 -14.55
CA ASP A 472 15.10 5.50 -14.33
C ASP A 472 14.08 4.38 -14.56
N GLU A 473 12.90 4.49 -13.95
CA GLU A 473 11.87 3.44 -13.92
C GLU A 473 10.45 4.04 -13.96
N VAL A 474 9.51 3.33 -14.60
CA VAL A 474 8.07 3.62 -14.59
C VAL A 474 7.35 2.44 -13.94
N LEU A 475 6.76 2.65 -12.77
CA LEU A 475 6.13 1.63 -11.95
C LEU A 475 4.61 1.63 -12.18
N LEU A 476 4.05 0.52 -12.64
CA LEU A 476 2.62 0.33 -12.90
C LEU A 476 1.96 -0.48 -11.79
N GLY A 477 1.15 0.18 -10.97
CA GLY A 477 0.39 -0.39 -9.87
C GLY A 477 -1.05 -0.74 -10.22
N GLY A 478 -1.79 -1.16 -9.19
CA GLY A 478 -3.20 -1.49 -9.27
C GLY A 478 -3.47 -2.89 -9.83
N SER A 479 -4.72 -3.33 -9.70
CA SER A 479 -5.17 -4.63 -10.21
C SER A 479 -5.08 -4.74 -11.74
N PHE A 480 -5.12 -3.60 -12.44
CA PHE A 480 -4.93 -3.50 -13.90
C PHE A 480 -3.45 -3.51 -14.28
N GLY A 481 -2.60 -2.66 -13.67
CA GLY A 481 -1.17 -2.57 -13.99
C GLY A 481 -0.41 -3.87 -13.69
N SER A 482 -0.97 -4.73 -12.84
CA SER A 482 -0.54 -6.12 -12.59
C SER A 482 -0.43 -6.99 -13.86
N TYR A 483 -1.28 -6.76 -14.87
CA TYR A 483 -1.39 -7.60 -16.08
C TYR A 483 -1.19 -6.81 -17.39
N LEU A 484 -0.82 -5.53 -17.31
CA LEU A 484 -0.67 -4.69 -18.47
C LEU A 484 0.65 -4.98 -19.21
N ASN A 485 0.58 -5.27 -20.51
CA ASN A 485 1.75 -5.39 -21.36
C ASN A 485 2.53 -4.05 -21.43
N PRO A 486 3.80 -4.01 -20.98
CA PRO A 486 4.61 -2.79 -20.99
C PRO A 486 4.81 -2.15 -22.37
N GLU A 487 4.94 -2.98 -23.42
CA GLU A 487 5.10 -2.48 -24.79
C GLU A 487 3.80 -1.86 -25.32
N SER A 488 2.66 -2.50 -25.09
CA SER A 488 1.35 -1.97 -25.44
C SER A 488 1.06 -0.63 -24.73
N ALA A 489 1.44 -0.51 -23.45
CA ALA A 489 1.33 0.72 -22.67
C ALA A 489 2.14 1.89 -23.29
N LYS A 490 3.35 1.60 -23.78
CA LYS A 490 4.20 2.53 -24.53
C LYS A 490 3.59 2.87 -25.90
N ILE A 491 3.08 1.88 -26.65
CA ILE A 491 2.47 2.07 -27.98
C ILE A 491 1.24 2.98 -27.93
N ILE A 492 0.37 2.82 -26.93
CA ILE A 492 -0.77 3.75 -26.79
C ILE A 492 -0.36 5.10 -26.18
N GLY A 493 0.85 5.25 -25.66
CA GLY A 493 1.28 6.44 -24.93
C GLY A 493 0.44 6.68 -23.68
N LEU A 494 0.25 5.63 -22.88
CA LEU A 494 -0.26 5.71 -21.50
C LEU A 494 0.86 6.19 -20.55
N VAL A 495 2.08 5.72 -20.82
CA VAL A 495 3.32 6.06 -20.11
C VAL A 495 4.28 6.82 -21.04
N PRO A 496 5.26 7.56 -20.51
CA PRO A 496 6.32 8.19 -21.31
C PRO A 496 7.09 7.15 -22.15
N PRO A 497 7.64 7.54 -23.33
CA PRO A 497 8.41 6.65 -24.19
C PRO A 497 9.81 6.37 -23.62
N VAL A 498 9.88 5.44 -22.67
CA VAL A 498 11.11 4.88 -22.11
C VAL A 498 11.47 3.53 -22.76
N ASP A 499 12.58 2.93 -22.36
CA ASP A 499 12.90 1.53 -22.69
C ASP A 499 11.93 0.58 -21.97
N VAL A 500 11.57 -0.54 -22.60
CA VAL A 500 10.48 -1.42 -22.12
C VAL A 500 10.83 -2.14 -20.82
N ASP A 501 12.12 -2.41 -20.58
CA ASP A 501 12.66 -3.01 -19.35
C ASP A 501 12.60 -2.06 -18.14
N ARG A 502 12.44 -0.75 -18.36
CA ARG A 502 12.21 0.24 -17.29
C ARG A 502 10.75 0.32 -16.84
N ILE A 503 9.81 -0.30 -17.57
CA ILE A 503 8.38 -0.28 -17.26
C ILE A 503 8.06 -1.52 -16.42
N LEU A 504 7.97 -1.35 -15.11
CA LEU A 504 7.87 -2.43 -14.13
C LEU A 504 6.46 -2.52 -13.55
N SER A 505 5.82 -3.68 -13.64
CA SER A 505 4.59 -3.96 -12.89
C SER A 505 4.91 -4.17 -11.41
N VAL A 506 4.19 -3.46 -10.53
CA VAL A 506 4.41 -3.50 -9.07
C VAL A 506 3.22 -4.06 -8.27
N GLY A 507 2.13 -4.42 -8.96
CA GLY A 507 0.99 -5.12 -8.37
C GLY A 507 0.10 -4.26 -7.47
N ASN A 508 -0.58 -4.90 -6.51
CA ASN A 508 -1.35 -4.19 -5.48
C ASN A 508 -0.43 -3.58 -4.41
N THR A 509 0.12 -2.41 -4.75
CA THR A 509 1.04 -1.65 -3.91
C THR A 509 0.39 -1.06 -2.66
N ALA A 510 -0.93 -0.83 -2.65
CA ALA A 510 -1.68 -0.40 -1.46
C ALA A 510 -1.71 -1.51 -0.39
N GLY A 511 -2.09 -2.73 -0.78
CA GLY A 511 -2.07 -3.91 0.07
C GLY A 511 -0.66 -4.29 0.56
N GLU A 512 0.37 -4.14 -0.28
CA GLU A 512 1.76 -4.32 0.15
C GLU A 512 2.18 -3.27 1.18
N GLY A 513 1.93 -1.98 0.92
CA GLY A 513 2.29 -0.91 1.85
C GLY A 513 1.55 -1.04 3.20
N ALA A 514 0.28 -1.42 3.18
CA ALA A 514 -0.49 -1.74 4.38
C ALA A 514 0.13 -2.90 5.19
N LYS A 515 0.63 -3.95 4.54
CA LYS A 515 1.37 -5.05 5.20
C LYS A 515 2.72 -4.61 5.75
N MET A 516 3.51 -3.86 4.97
CA MET A 516 4.79 -3.30 5.42
C MET A 516 4.60 -2.42 6.67
N SER A 517 3.57 -1.56 6.64
CA SER A 517 3.16 -0.75 7.77
C SER A 517 2.65 -1.58 8.95
N LEU A 518 1.80 -2.59 8.78
CA LEU A 518 1.37 -3.45 9.89
C LEU A 518 2.58 -4.14 10.58
N LEU A 519 3.53 -4.63 9.78
CA LEU A 519 4.66 -5.42 10.26
C LEU A 519 5.84 -4.61 10.79
N SER A 520 6.02 -3.33 10.44
CA SER A 520 7.25 -2.59 10.76
C SER A 520 7.02 -1.14 11.21
N PHE A 521 7.50 -0.82 12.42
CA PHE A 521 7.47 0.54 12.97
C PHE A 521 8.16 1.55 12.04
N ARG A 522 9.28 1.15 11.42
CA ARG A 522 10.02 2.00 10.47
C ARG A 522 9.16 2.41 9.28
N GLU A 523 8.49 1.44 8.66
CA GLU A 523 7.66 1.67 7.49
C GLU A 523 6.39 2.46 7.86
N ARG A 524 5.83 2.29 9.08
CA ARG A 524 4.77 3.16 9.64
C ARG A 524 5.20 4.61 9.79
N GLN A 525 6.31 4.88 10.47
CA GLN A 525 6.76 6.26 10.69
C GLN A 525 7.05 6.97 9.36
N ILE A 526 7.68 6.26 8.41
CA ILE A 526 7.90 6.80 7.07
C ILE A 526 6.57 7.08 6.35
N ALA A 527 5.57 6.20 6.43
CA ALA A 527 4.22 6.46 5.92
C ALA A 527 3.59 7.73 6.52
N PHE A 528 3.81 7.99 7.81
CA PHE A 528 3.28 9.16 8.52
C PHE A 528 4.02 10.46 8.18
N GLU A 529 5.29 10.38 7.81
CA GLU A 529 6.08 11.53 7.34
C GLU A 529 5.89 11.84 5.85
N LEU A 530 5.26 10.97 5.04
CA LEU A 530 5.09 11.19 3.59
C LEU A 530 4.16 12.37 3.21
N PRO A 531 3.01 12.63 3.88
CA PRO A 531 2.14 13.77 3.55
C PRO A 531 2.81 15.14 3.64
N ASP A 532 3.90 15.28 4.41
CA ASP A 532 4.68 16.53 4.53
C ASP A 532 5.84 16.61 3.53
N LYS A 533 6.16 15.49 2.85
CA LYS A 533 7.28 15.35 1.91
C LYS A 533 6.85 15.22 0.45
N ILE A 534 5.56 14.98 0.21
CA ILE A 534 4.98 14.86 -1.13
C ILE A 534 4.17 16.13 -1.44
N GLU A 535 4.56 16.84 -2.48
CA GLU A 535 3.84 18.01 -2.99
C GLU A 535 2.65 17.56 -3.85
N TYR A 536 1.43 17.91 -3.44
CA TYR A 536 0.22 17.66 -4.24
C TYR A 536 0.04 18.71 -5.34
N VAL A 537 -0.03 18.27 -6.59
CA VAL A 537 -0.30 19.10 -7.77
C VAL A 537 -1.75 18.84 -8.21
N GLU A 538 -2.63 19.82 -7.99
CA GLU A 538 -4.01 19.75 -8.46
C GLU A 538 -4.08 20.00 -9.98
N LEU A 539 -4.79 19.15 -10.74
CA LEU A 539 -4.99 19.33 -12.18
C LEU A 539 -6.18 20.24 -12.51
N SER A 540 -7.28 20.13 -11.73
CA SER A 540 -8.53 20.88 -11.92
C SER A 540 -8.37 22.41 -11.87
N GLY A 541 -7.38 22.91 -11.11
CA GLY A 541 -7.08 24.34 -11.00
C GLY A 541 -6.18 24.91 -12.12
N ARG A 542 -5.70 24.10 -13.06
CA ARG A 542 -4.67 24.51 -14.03
C ARG A 542 -5.21 24.97 -15.37
N SER A 543 -4.70 26.11 -15.85
CA SER A 543 -5.03 26.65 -17.18
C SER A 543 -4.44 25.84 -18.35
N ASP A 544 -3.32 25.15 -18.13
CA ASP A 544 -2.60 24.37 -19.15
C ASP A 544 -3.03 22.89 -19.24
N PHE A 545 -3.96 22.44 -18.39
CA PHE A 545 -4.45 21.06 -18.40
C PHE A 545 -5.07 20.67 -19.74
N ASN A 546 -5.96 21.50 -20.29
CA ASN A 546 -6.66 21.20 -21.55
C ASN A 546 -5.70 21.14 -22.76
N GLU A 547 -4.69 22.01 -22.80
CA GLU A 547 -3.67 22.01 -23.85
C GLU A 547 -2.78 20.75 -23.74
N SER A 548 -2.33 20.45 -22.51
CA SER A 548 -1.57 19.23 -22.20
C SER A 548 -2.36 17.97 -22.59
N PHE A 549 -3.65 17.91 -22.24
CA PHE A 549 -4.54 16.80 -22.57
C PHE A 549 -4.71 16.60 -24.07
N VAL A 550 -4.99 17.68 -24.82
CA VAL A 550 -5.07 17.60 -26.29
C VAL A 550 -3.74 17.14 -26.91
N SER A 551 -2.60 17.53 -26.33
CA SER A 551 -1.27 17.10 -26.83
C SER A 551 -0.98 15.61 -26.63
N VAL A 552 -1.58 14.94 -25.64
CA VAL A 552 -1.36 13.50 -25.33
C VAL A 552 -2.56 12.59 -25.63
N LEU A 553 -3.68 13.14 -26.12
CA LEU A 553 -4.90 12.38 -26.45
C LEU A 553 -4.72 11.45 -27.67
N GLN A 554 -3.89 11.85 -28.63
CA GLN A 554 -3.53 11.01 -29.77
C GLN A 554 -2.61 9.86 -29.33
N PHE A 555 -2.63 8.75 -30.05
CA PHE A 555 -1.64 7.70 -29.88
C PHE A 555 -0.30 8.18 -30.47
N PRO A 556 0.86 7.95 -29.84
CA PRO A 556 2.16 8.29 -30.41
C PRO A 556 2.36 7.72 -31.81
N GLU A 557 3.16 8.39 -32.64
CA GLU A 557 3.57 7.83 -33.93
C GLU A 557 4.70 6.83 -33.74
N LEU A 558 4.63 5.71 -34.46
CA LEU A 558 5.44 4.53 -34.18
C LEU A 558 6.93 4.74 -34.46
N GLU A 559 7.30 5.71 -35.31
CA GLU A 559 8.68 6.14 -35.50
C GLU A 559 9.25 6.87 -34.27
N THR A 560 8.41 7.48 -33.43
CA THR A 560 8.81 8.24 -32.23
C THR A 560 9.00 7.39 -30.98
N LEU A 561 8.75 6.07 -31.08
CA LEU A 561 8.86 5.10 -30.00
C LEU A 561 10.12 4.21 -30.08
N ARG A 562 10.95 4.42 -31.11
CA ARG A 562 12.15 3.64 -31.46
C ARG A 562 13.44 4.24 -30.89
#